data_AF-A0A7Y2GPG1-F1
#
_entry.id   AF-A0A7Y2GPG1-F1
#
_cell.length_a   1.000
_cell.length_b   1.000
_cell.length_c   1.000
_cell.angle_alpha   90.00
_cell.angle_beta   90.00
_cell.angle_gamma   90.00
#
_symmetry.space_group_name_H-M   'P 1'
#
loop_
_entity.id
_entity.type
_entity.pdbx_description
1 polymer ?
#
loop_
_entity_poly.entity_id
_entity_poly.type
_entity_poly.pdbx_seq_one_letter_code
_entity_poly.pdbx_strand_id
1 'polypeptide(L)'
;MKARLFLILVGFCAICYAQKDNRISTLDFVEILNDNTEETHYYYKNNWQKLRESALKKGYIHSYEIMETVPTEDSPFHLILVTTYANQVSYDKREDHFGELIEQAGELKLLTAKKPAEFRKILYSKEMVRHWQNTIDQ
;
A
#
# COMPACT_ATOMS: atom_id res chain seq x y z
N MET A 1 19.55 11.79 44.19
CA MET A 1 19.15 10.65 43.34
C MET A 1 17.85 10.90 42.57
N LYS A 2 16.77 11.37 43.21
CA LYS A 2 15.46 11.59 42.55
C LYS A 2 15.49 12.55 41.34
N ALA A 3 16.20 13.68 41.45
CA ALA A 3 16.34 14.65 40.34
C ALA A 3 17.17 14.14 39.15
N ARG A 4 18.18 13.28 39.40
CA ARG A 4 18.98 12.67 38.32
C ARG A 4 18.19 11.59 37.57
N LEU A 5 17.33 10.86 38.26
CA LEU A 5 16.44 9.87 37.66
C LEU A 5 15.37 10.54 36.79
N PHE A 6 14.85 11.69 37.22
CA PHE A 6 13.88 12.48 36.45
C PHE A 6 14.46 13.02 35.13
N LEU A 7 15.70 13.53 35.16
CA LEU A 7 16.40 14.00 33.95
C LEU A 7 16.69 12.89 32.93
N ILE A 8 17.00 11.67 33.38
CA ILE A 8 17.19 10.50 32.51
C ILE A 8 15.86 10.11 31.85
N LEU A 9 14.75 10.16 32.59
CA LEU A 9 13.42 9.82 32.07
C LEU A 9 12.97 10.81 30.98
N VAL A 10 13.20 12.11 31.19
CA VAL A 10 12.85 13.16 30.21
C VAL A 10 13.73 13.06 28.96
N GLY A 11 15.02 12.74 29.11
CA GLY A 11 15.93 12.55 27.98
C GLY A 11 15.56 11.36 27.08
N PHE A 12 15.02 10.28 27.65
CA PHE A 12 14.60 9.11 26.87
C PHE A 12 13.34 9.38 26.02
N CYS A 13 12.41 10.21 26.51
CA CYS A 13 11.21 10.56 25.77
C CYS A 13 11.49 11.40 24.51
N ALA A 14 12.51 12.27 24.52
CA ALA A 14 12.84 13.13 23.38
C ALA A 14 13.37 12.35 22.16
N ILE A 15 14.02 11.20 22.38
CA ILE A 15 14.59 10.37 21.31
C ILE A 15 13.49 9.66 20.49
N CYS A 16 12.32 9.41 21.10
CA CYS A 16 11.20 8.75 20.42
C CYS A 16 10.54 9.64 19.34
N TYR A 17 10.62 10.97 19.46
CA TYR A 17 9.96 11.91 18.54
C TYR A 17 10.81 12.29 17.31
N ALA A 18 12.09 11.89 17.26
CA ALA A 18 13.00 12.21 16.15
C ALA A 18 13.07 11.09 15.07
N GLN A 19 12.15 10.13 15.07
CA GLN A 19 12.18 9.04 14.09
C GLN A 19 11.79 9.54 12.70
N LYS A 20 12.73 9.47 11.76
CA LYS A 20 12.46 9.67 10.34
C LYS A 20 11.42 8.64 9.86
N ASP A 21 10.38 9.12 9.18
CA ASP A 21 9.43 8.27 8.46
C ASP A 21 10.13 7.48 7.34
N ASN A 22 10.42 6.21 7.63
CA ASN A 22 11.09 5.31 6.71
C ASN A 22 10.12 4.58 5.77
N ARG A 23 8.82 4.89 5.85
CA ARG A 23 7.82 4.20 5.05
C ARG A 23 8.02 4.49 3.56
N ILE A 24 7.73 3.46 2.79
CA ILE A 24 7.82 3.47 1.33
C ILE A 24 6.47 3.02 0.80
N SER A 25 5.91 3.72 -0.17
CA SER A 25 4.70 3.31 -0.85
C SER A 25 4.94 2.94 -2.30
N THR A 26 4.10 2.05 -2.80
CA THR A 26 3.86 1.82 -4.22
C THR A 26 2.46 2.30 -4.55
N LEU A 27 2.32 2.93 -5.72
CA LEU A 27 1.04 3.44 -6.20
C LEU A 27 0.77 2.88 -7.59
N ASP A 28 -0.37 2.22 -7.78
CA ASP A 28 -0.83 1.77 -9.09
C ASP A 28 -2.06 2.56 -9.51
N PHE A 29 -2.02 3.13 -10.71
CA PHE A 29 -3.11 3.90 -11.30
C PHE A 29 -3.82 3.03 -12.32
N VAL A 30 -5.09 2.74 -12.08
CA VAL A 30 -5.86 1.72 -12.81
C VAL A 30 -6.99 2.37 -13.58
N GLU A 31 -7.05 2.10 -14.88
CA GLU A 31 -8.19 2.37 -15.74
C GLU A 31 -9.14 1.17 -15.76
N ILE A 32 -10.44 1.45 -15.67
CA ILE A 32 -11.52 0.47 -15.88
C ILE A 32 -11.85 0.50 -17.38
N LEU A 33 -11.90 -0.67 -18.01
CA LEU A 33 -12.12 -0.81 -19.44
C LEU A 33 -13.55 -1.25 -19.74
N ASN A 34 -14.13 -0.72 -20.83
CA ASN A 34 -15.39 -1.18 -21.42
C ASN A 34 -16.53 -1.28 -20.40
N ASP A 35 -16.69 -0.26 -19.55
CA ASP A 35 -17.74 -0.14 -18.53
C ASP A 35 -17.79 -1.32 -17.52
N ASN A 36 -16.68 -2.03 -17.31
CA ASN A 36 -16.61 -3.19 -16.39
C ASN A 36 -16.34 -2.81 -14.94
N THR A 37 -17.02 -1.78 -14.44
CA THR A 37 -16.84 -1.27 -13.08
C THR A 37 -17.14 -2.35 -12.03
N GLU A 38 -18.25 -3.07 -12.16
CA GLU A 38 -18.65 -4.12 -11.20
C GLU A 38 -17.63 -5.25 -11.12
N GLU A 39 -17.18 -5.77 -12.27
CA GLU A 39 -16.13 -6.80 -12.35
C GLU A 39 -14.82 -6.30 -11.73
N THR A 40 -14.43 -5.06 -12.05
CA THR A 40 -13.18 -4.49 -11.54
C THR A 40 -13.22 -4.31 -10.03
N HIS A 41 -14.32 -3.79 -9.49
CA HIS A 41 -14.51 -3.62 -8.05
C HIS A 41 -14.53 -4.97 -7.33
N TYR A 42 -15.21 -5.96 -7.89
CA TYR A 42 -15.19 -7.31 -7.34
C TYR A 42 -13.78 -7.91 -7.35
N TYR A 43 -13.04 -7.78 -8.45
CA TYR A 43 -11.68 -8.28 -8.56
C TYR A 43 -10.76 -7.66 -7.50
N TYR A 44 -10.75 -6.34 -7.34
CA TYR A 44 -9.88 -5.69 -6.36
C TYR A 44 -10.29 -6.00 -4.92
N LYS A 45 -11.60 -6.05 -4.62
CA LYS A 45 -12.09 -6.39 -3.29
C LYS A 45 -11.79 -7.83 -2.87
N ASN A 46 -11.91 -8.77 -3.79
CA ASN A 46 -11.83 -10.20 -3.46
C ASN A 46 -10.44 -10.82 -3.67
N ASN A 47 -9.58 -10.18 -4.47
CA ASN A 47 -8.23 -10.67 -4.73
C ASN A 47 -7.20 -9.72 -4.10
N TRP A 48 -7.07 -8.51 -4.65
CA TRP A 48 -6.01 -7.58 -4.25
C TRP A 48 -6.12 -7.18 -2.77
N GLN A 49 -7.31 -6.74 -2.33
CA GLN A 49 -7.55 -6.35 -0.94
C GLN A 49 -7.35 -7.52 0.02
N LYS A 50 -7.79 -8.74 -0.34
CA LYS A 50 -7.61 -9.93 0.51
C LYS A 50 -6.15 -10.30 0.68
N LEU A 51 -5.33 -10.16 -0.36
CA LEU A 51 -3.88 -10.32 -0.24
C LEU A 51 -3.27 -9.28 0.70
N ARG A 52 -3.71 -8.02 0.61
CA ARG A 52 -3.19 -6.94 1.49
C ARG A 52 -3.67 -7.08 2.94
N GLU A 53 -4.90 -7.53 3.16
CA GLU A 53 -5.38 -7.90 4.51
C GLU A 53 -4.48 -8.97 5.15
N SER A 54 -4.08 -9.98 4.38
CA SER A 54 -3.15 -11.02 4.85
C SER A 54 -1.73 -10.49 5.05
N ALA A 55 -1.22 -9.67 4.13
CA ALA A 55 0.09 -9.03 4.24
C ALA A 55 0.19 -8.13 5.49
N LEU A 56 -0.89 -7.40 5.81
CA LEU A 56 -0.98 -6.58 7.01
C LEU A 56 -0.94 -7.45 8.28
N LYS A 57 -1.72 -8.54 8.31
CA LYS A 57 -1.71 -9.49 9.45
C LYS A 57 -0.34 -10.14 9.68
N LYS A 58 0.42 -10.40 8.61
CA LYS A 58 1.79 -10.94 8.67
C LYS A 58 2.87 -9.88 8.93
N GLY A 59 2.51 -8.59 8.97
CA GLY A 59 3.46 -7.49 9.14
C GLY A 59 4.36 -7.23 7.93
N TYR A 60 4.00 -7.73 6.75
CA TYR A 60 4.75 -7.52 5.52
C TYR A 60 4.59 -6.09 4.98
N ILE A 61 3.43 -5.50 5.23
CA ILE A 61 3.11 -4.11 4.88
C ILE A 61 2.66 -3.35 6.12
N HIS A 62 2.82 -2.03 6.09
CA HIS A 62 2.33 -1.11 7.10
C HIS A 62 0.85 -0.74 6.89
N SER A 63 0.44 -0.48 5.65
CA SER A 63 -0.94 -0.15 5.31
C SER A 63 -1.22 -0.37 3.82
N TYR A 64 -2.50 -0.30 3.44
CA TYR A 64 -2.92 -0.28 2.05
C TYR A 64 -4.20 0.56 1.90
N GLU A 65 -4.44 1.04 0.69
CA GLU A 65 -5.63 1.81 0.34
C GLU A 65 -6.06 1.55 -1.10
N ILE A 66 -7.36 1.60 -1.36
CA ILE A 66 -7.94 1.68 -2.70
C ILE A 66 -8.76 2.96 -2.73
N MET A 67 -8.35 3.90 -3.58
CA MET A 67 -9.06 5.17 -3.77
C MET A 67 -9.71 5.16 -5.15
N GLU A 68 -10.96 5.61 -5.23
CA GLU A 68 -11.70 5.75 -6.47
C GLU A 68 -11.81 7.23 -6.86
N THR A 69 -11.74 7.52 -8.16
CA THR A 69 -11.85 8.86 -8.73
C THR A 69 -12.61 8.83 -10.05
N VAL A 70 -13.11 9.99 -10.46
CA VAL A 70 -13.67 10.19 -11.80
C VAL A 70 -12.52 10.38 -12.79
N PRO A 71 -12.45 9.61 -13.90
CA PRO A 71 -11.41 9.78 -14.91
C PRO A 71 -11.59 11.10 -15.66
N THR A 72 -10.48 11.70 -16.08
CA THR A 72 -10.44 12.86 -16.99
C THR A 72 -9.53 12.57 -18.19
N GLU A 73 -9.52 13.45 -19.19
CA GLU A 73 -8.63 13.30 -20.36
C GLU A 73 -7.15 13.22 -19.95
N ASP A 74 -6.73 14.07 -19.00
CA ASP A 74 -5.35 14.09 -18.48
C ASP A 74 -5.07 13.01 -17.41
N SER A 75 -6.10 12.35 -16.89
CA SER A 75 -5.99 11.34 -15.83
C SER A 75 -7.05 10.26 -16.02
N PRO A 76 -6.87 9.34 -16.99
CA PRO A 76 -7.89 8.36 -17.35
C PRO A 76 -7.98 7.16 -16.38
N PHE A 77 -7.34 7.21 -15.22
CA PHE A 77 -7.47 6.19 -14.19
C PHE A 77 -8.73 6.44 -13.34
N HIS A 78 -9.33 5.34 -12.91
CA HIS A 78 -10.50 5.29 -12.04
C HIS A 78 -10.12 4.90 -10.62
N LEU A 79 -9.06 4.11 -10.44
CA LEU A 79 -8.60 3.66 -9.13
C LEU A 79 -7.12 4.01 -8.92
N ILE A 80 -6.77 4.32 -7.67
CA ILE A 80 -5.39 4.41 -7.19
C ILE A 80 -5.23 3.39 -6.07
N LEU A 81 -4.31 2.45 -6.25
CA LEU A 81 -4.00 1.42 -5.28
C LEU A 81 -2.71 1.80 -4.57
N VAL A 82 -2.75 1.90 -3.24
CA VAL A 82 -1.58 2.23 -2.44
C VAL A 82 -1.20 1.04 -1.58
N THR A 83 0.06 0.60 -1.64
CA THR A 83 0.62 -0.33 -0.66
C THR A 83 1.80 0.33 0.02
N THR A 84 1.74 0.47 1.35
CA THR A 84 2.79 1.12 2.14
C THR A 84 3.53 0.09 2.97
N TYR A 85 4.84 0.07 2.87
CA TYR A 85 5.77 -0.78 3.60
C TYR A 85 6.36 0.00 4.77
N ALA A 86 6.70 -0.69 5.85
CA ALA A 86 7.25 -0.06 7.05
C ALA A 86 8.62 0.57 6.82
N ASN A 87 9.43 -0.01 5.93
CA ASN A 87 10.80 0.42 5.61
C ASN A 87 11.32 -0.27 4.34
N GLN A 88 12.57 0.04 3.96
CA GLN A 88 13.27 -0.56 2.82
C GLN A 88 13.35 -2.08 2.87
N VAL A 89 13.61 -2.67 4.04
CA VAL A 89 13.73 -4.14 4.19
C VAL A 89 12.41 -4.82 3.86
N SER A 90 11.29 -4.27 4.32
CA SER A 90 9.96 -4.78 3.96
C SER A 90 9.66 -4.60 2.47
N TYR A 91 10.07 -3.48 1.87
CA TYR A 91 9.88 -3.20 0.44
C TYR A 91 10.70 -4.15 -0.45
N ASP A 92 11.94 -4.43 -0.10
CA ASP A 92 12.84 -5.29 -0.88
C ASP A 92 12.36 -6.75 -0.90
N LYS A 93 11.71 -7.20 0.19
CA LYS A 93 11.12 -8.55 0.32
C LYS A 93 9.71 -8.68 -0.26
N ARG A 94 9.14 -7.61 -0.84
CA ARG A 94 7.72 -7.59 -1.23
C ARG A 94 7.36 -8.70 -2.22
N GLU A 95 8.22 -8.99 -3.19
CA GLU A 95 7.93 -9.99 -4.23
C GLU A 95 7.84 -11.38 -3.62
N ASP A 96 8.81 -11.75 -2.77
CA ASP A 96 8.78 -13.02 -2.04
C ASP A 96 7.56 -13.13 -1.13
N HIS A 97 7.29 -12.07 -0.35
CA HIS A 97 6.15 -12.02 0.57
C HIS A 97 4.80 -12.13 -0.17
N PHE A 98 4.61 -11.39 -1.27
CA PHE A 98 3.37 -11.47 -2.04
C PHE A 98 3.29 -12.75 -2.87
N GLY A 99 4.41 -13.31 -3.32
CA GLY A 99 4.46 -14.63 -3.97
C GLY A 99 3.88 -15.72 -3.07
N GLU A 100 4.35 -15.82 -1.82
CA GLU A 100 3.81 -16.76 -0.83
C GLU A 100 2.30 -16.55 -0.61
N LEU A 101 1.85 -15.29 -0.50
CA LEU A 101 0.43 -14.98 -0.29
C LEU A 101 -0.44 -15.34 -1.50
N ILE A 102 0.07 -15.17 -2.72
CA ILE A 102 -0.63 -15.53 -3.95
C ILE A 102 -0.77 -17.05 -4.05
N GLU A 103 0.31 -17.79 -3.76
CA GLU A 103 0.26 -19.27 -3.72
C GLU A 103 -0.78 -19.77 -2.71
N GLN A 104 -0.87 -19.13 -1.54
CA GLN A 104 -1.86 -19.47 -0.51
C GLN A 104 -3.29 -19.08 -0.91
N ALA A 105 -3.47 -17.99 -1.65
CA ALA A 105 -4.79 -17.50 -2.04
C ALA A 105 -5.43 -18.37 -3.14
N GLY A 106 -4.62 -19.00 -3.99
CA GLY A 106 -5.08 -19.86 -5.08
C GLY A 106 -5.64 -19.07 -6.28
N GLU A 107 -6.71 -19.58 -6.88
CA GLU A 107 -7.29 -19.01 -8.10
C GLU A 107 -7.94 -17.64 -7.89
N LEU A 108 -7.95 -16.83 -8.96
CA LEU A 108 -8.60 -15.52 -8.96
C LEU A 108 -10.12 -15.65 -8.86
N LYS A 109 -10.70 -14.80 -8.00
CA LYS A 109 -12.14 -14.63 -7.89
C LYS A 109 -12.61 -13.58 -8.89
N LEU A 110 -13.47 -13.99 -9.82
CA LEU A 110 -14.04 -13.17 -10.89
C LEU A 110 -15.57 -13.28 -10.88
N LEU A 111 -16.28 -12.23 -11.27
CA LEU A 111 -17.75 -12.29 -11.45
C LEU A 111 -18.12 -12.98 -12.75
N THR A 112 -17.27 -12.85 -13.76
CA THR A 112 -17.46 -13.39 -15.10
C THR A 112 -16.25 -14.21 -15.55
N ALA A 113 -16.28 -14.74 -16.77
CA ALA A 113 -15.15 -15.46 -17.38
C ALA A 113 -14.07 -14.53 -17.98
N LYS A 114 -14.26 -13.20 -17.90
CA LYS A 114 -13.30 -12.21 -18.43
C LYS A 114 -12.00 -12.26 -17.63
N LYS A 115 -10.87 -12.24 -18.32
CA LYS A 115 -9.55 -12.13 -17.69
C LYS A 115 -9.31 -10.69 -17.25
N PRO A 116 -8.46 -10.44 -16.23
CA PRO A 116 -8.18 -9.09 -15.74
C PRO A 116 -7.84 -8.06 -16.81
N ALA A 117 -7.04 -8.43 -17.81
CA ALA A 117 -6.65 -7.51 -18.90
C ALA A 117 -7.83 -7.05 -19.79
N GLU A 118 -8.99 -7.70 -19.73
CA GLU A 118 -10.18 -7.34 -20.52
C GLU A 118 -11.04 -6.27 -19.85
N PHE A 119 -10.91 -6.11 -18.52
CA PHE A 119 -11.72 -5.17 -17.74
C PHE A 119 -10.91 -4.12 -16.99
N ARG A 120 -9.59 -4.29 -16.86
CA ARG A 120 -8.71 -3.31 -16.23
C ARG A 120 -7.38 -3.16 -16.95
N LYS A 121 -6.78 -1.99 -16.78
CA LYS A 121 -5.41 -1.70 -17.20
C LYS A 121 -4.69 -0.89 -16.12
N ILE A 122 -3.47 -1.27 -15.77
CA ILE A 122 -2.60 -0.39 -14.98
C ILE A 122 -1.95 0.57 -15.97
N LEU A 123 -2.26 1.86 -15.84
CA LEU A 123 -1.72 2.93 -16.68
C LEU A 123 -0.32 3.34 -16.25
N TYR A 124 -0.11 3.39 -14.94
CA TYR A 124 1.14 3.84 -14.34
C TYR A 124 1.33 3.17 -12.99
N SER A 125 2.58 2.83 -12.68
CA SER A 125 3.01 2.38 -11.36
C SER A 125 4.12 3.29 -10.88
N LYS A 126 4.00 3.81 -9.67
CA LYS A 126 5.05 4.57 -8.99
C LYS A 126 5.61 3.74 -7.85
N GLU A 127 6.87 3.36 -8.01
CA GLU A 127 7.63 2.65 -7.00
C GLU A 127 8.40 3.60 -6.10
N MET A 128 8.81 3.11 -4.93
CA MET A 128 9.73 3.81 -4.01
C MET A 128 9.26 5.22 -3.60
N VAL A 129 7.95 5.42 -3.40
CA VAL A 129 7.39 6.71 -2.97
C VAL A 129 7.67 6.92 -1.49
N ARG A 130 8.45 7.96 -1.17
CA ARG A 130 8.75 8.34 0.21
C ARG A 130 7.69 9.29 0.74
N HIS A 131 7.35 9.13 2.01
CA HIS A 131 6.46 10.03 2.73
C HIS A 131 7.24 11.27 3.13
N TRP A 132 6.79 12.44 2.69
CA TRP A 132 7.43 13.71 3.03
C TRP A 132 7.43 13.89 4.56
N GLN A 133 8.60 14.14 5.14
CA GLN A 133 8.74 14.51 6.54
C GLN A 133 8.85 16.03 6.64
N ASN A 134 7.90 16.67 7.33
CA ASN A 134 8.09 18.04 7.77
C ASN A 134 9.07 18.02 8.94
N THR A 135 10.37 18.08 8.67
CA THR A 135 11.32 18.53 9.69
C THR A 135 11.06 20.01 9.89
N ILE A 136 10.29 20.35 10.93
CA ILE A 136 10.38 21.69 11.50
C ILE A 136 11.75 21.68 12.19
N ASP A 137 12.76 22.24 11.54
CA ASP A 137 13.99 22.61 12.22
C ASP A 137 13.60 23.63 13.31
N GLN A 138 13.50 23.16 14.56
CA GLN A 138 13.41 24.00 15.77
C GLN A 138 14.72 23.92 16.53
#